data_AF-A0A5A7RTB4-F1
#
_entry.id   AF-A0A5A7RTB4-F1
#
_cell.length_a   1.000
_cell.length_b   1.000
_cell.length_c   1.000
_cell.angle_alpha   90.00
_cell.angle_beta   90.00
_cell.angle_gamma   90.00
#
_symmetry.space_group_name_H-M   'P 1'
#
loop_
_entity.id
_entity.type
_entity.pdbx_description
1 polymer ?
#
loop_
_entity_poly.entity_id
_entity_poly.type
_entity_poly.pdbx_seq_one_letter_code
_entity_poly.pdbx_strand_id
1 'polypeptide(L)'
;DAFILGDDMAGRLPFEETAGNQNYATGCVPVSMEDVNITNISLQSFPSPVPPEWDWRDVDGKNWLTPVKNQGNCGSCWDFAAMGALEAVIKIGENNSNFNPDLSEQYLLSCPPESGGCSGWDAYYAYKYIAENGGALTEDCFRYMASDSIPCYTKCPDWEDNLVPVEDYGITYNPGRDYMKSALIKYGPLVVDMTVYDDFFSYRGGIYEHDGNEPVSDINHQVVLVGYNDNPGYWICKNSWGRYWGEDGFFKIAYGDCRIEYCIIYDATYDPESRNWAPVADAGGPYSGKVGESILFDGSRSYDVDGNIVSYSWNFGDGTTGEGANVTHAYSHEGSFTVRLMVTDSEGRFNVSKTVVYVDNTPPSVEIVKPRDRYLYFMDTEVMSLLFKTRIIGGITVGVYANDDISGINRVEFYVDDTLMDTVYEMPFSWKWEGASPFDHIIKVVAYDSAGNSASDEMRVWVIM
;
A
#
# COMPACT_ATOMS: atom_id res chain seq x y z
N ASP A 1 16.67 19.43 14.48
CA ASP A 1 15.77 18.90 15.51
C ASP A 1 16.16 17.47 15.84
N ALA A 2 16.32 17.16 17.13
CA ALA A 2 16.75 15.85 17.63
C ALA A 2 15.72 14.77 17.25
N PHE A 3 16.19 13.53 17.06
CA PHE A 3 15.32 12.38 16.76
C PHE A 3 14.43 11.97 17.94
N ILE A 4 13.35 11.28 17.62
CA ILE A 4 12.36 10.78 18.57
C ILE A 4 12.45 9.25 18.59
N LEU A 5 12.62 8.70 19.79
CA LEU A 5 12.46 7.26 20.06
C LEU A 5 11.10 7.01 20.71
N GLY A 6 10.51 5.84 20.48
CA GLY A 6 9.26 5.44 21.15
C GLY A 6 9.10 3.93 21.25
N ASP A 7 8.22 3.50 22.16
CA ASP A 7 7.82 2.10 22.32
C ASP A 7 7.09 1.58 21.06
N ASP A 8 7.14 0.26 20.82
CA ASP A 8 6.49 -0.36 19.65
C ASP A 8 4.97 -0.25 19.72
N MET A 9 4.35 0.30 18.67
CA MET A 9 2.89 0.45 18.54
C MET A 9 2.31 -0.75 17.79
N ALA A 10 2.51 -1.93 18.38
CA ALA A 10 1.68 -3.11 18.26
C ALA A 10 2.15 -4.04 19.37
N GLY A 11 1.27 -4.78 20.03
CA GLY A 11 1.65 -5.80 21.02
C GLY A 11 2.42 -7.00 20.43
N ARG A 12 3.35 -6.78 19.49
CA ARG A 12 4.42 -7.71 19.14
C ARG A 12 5.58 -7.41 20.07
N LEU A 13 6.16 -8.49 20.57
CA LEU A 13 7.18 -8.49 21.61
C LEU A 13 8.30 -7.49 21.27
N PRO A 14 9.00 -6.94 22.29
CA PRO A 14 10.32 -6.36 22.03
C PRO A 14 11.13 -7.35 21.18
N PHE A 15 12.04 -6.83 20.36
CA PHE A 15 13.13 -7.61 19.76
C PHE A 15 14.00 -8.18 20.90
N GLU A 16 13.44 -9.04 21.75
CA GLU A 16 14.08 -9.72 22.85
C GLU A 16 14.87 -10.87 22.24
N GLU A 17 16.16 -10.92 22.61
CA GLU A 17 17.02 -12.08 22.50
C GLU A 17 16.30 -13.32 23.04
N THR A 18 15.57 -14.06 22.19
CA THR A 18 15.28 -15.45 22.53
C THR A 18 16.60 -16.20 22.47
N ALA A 19 16.94 -16.88 23.55
CA ALA A 19 18.20 -17.61 23.69
C ALA A 19 18.41 -18.54 22.48
N GLY A 20 19.28 -18.11 21.56
CA GLY A 20 19.60 -18.79 20.29
C GLY A 20 19.30 -17.99 18.98
N ASN A 21 18.78 -16.76 19.05
CA ASN A 21 18.23 -16.02 17.90
C ASN A 21 19.26 -15.28 17.02
N GLN A 22 19.14 -15.44 15.69
CA GLN A 22 19.63 -14.46 14.72
C GLN A 22 18.71 -13.22 14.75
N ASN A 23 19.30 -12.02 14.72
CA ASN A 23 18.56 -10.78 14.54
C ASN A 23 18.15 -10.64 13.06
N TYR A 24 16.91 -10.98 12.73
CA TYR A 24 16.40 -10.94 11.35
C TYR A 24 16.02 -9.54 10.86
N ALA A 25 16.12 -8.51 11.71
CA ALA A 25 15.92 -7.13 11.28
C ALA A 25 17.05 -6.65 10.35
N THR A 26 18.23 -7.26 10.50
CA THR A 26 19.45 -7.02 9.74
C THR A 26 19.86 -8.28 8.99
N GLY A 27 20.65 -8.14 7.92
CA GLY A 27 21.11 -9.30 7.13
C GLY A 27 22.00 -8.93 5.96
N CYS A 28 22.58 -7.73 5.93
CA CYS A 28 23.62 -7.43 4.96
C CYS A 28 24.92 -8.13 5.39
N VAL A 29 25.55 -8.81 4.44
CA VAL A 29 26.90 -9.35 4.55
C VAL A 29 27.76 -8.61 3.52
N PRO A 30 28.47 -7.54 3.91
CA PRO A 30 29.08 -6.61 2.95
C PRO A 30 30.12 -7.29 2.08
N VAL A 31 30.12 -6.95 0.79
CA VAL A 31 31.10 -7.45 -0.18
C VAL A 31 32.50 -6.89 0.14
N SER A 32 33.54 -7.71 -0.03
CA SER A 32 34.93 -7.26 0.05
C SER A 32 35.35 -6.52 -1.22
N MET A 33 36.13 -5.44 -1.09
CA MET A 33 36.69 -4.73 -2.25
C MET A 33 37.52 -5.63 -3.18
N GLU A 34 38.12 -6.70 -2.65
CA GLU A 34 38.95 -7.64 -3.42
C GLU A 34 38.12 -8.57 -4.33
N ASP A 35 36.84 -8.79 -4.00
CA ASP A 35 35.94 -9.71 -4.70
C ASP A 35 35.12 -9.02 -5.80
N VAL A 36 35.25 -7.69 -5.92
CA VAL A 36 34.59 -6.88 -6.96
C VAL A 36 35.52 -6.74 -8.16
N ASN A 37 35.03 -7.11 -9.35
CA ASN A 37 35.77 -6.87 -10.59
C ASN A 37 35.69 -5.36 -10.94
N ILE A 38 36.78 -4.63 -10.75
CA ILE A 38 36.87 -3.15 -10.72
C ILE A 38 36.57 -2.47 -12.08
N THR A 39 36.20 -3.22 -13.13
CA THR A 39 35.99 -2.66 -14.47
C THR A 39 34.76 -1.76 -14.63
N ASN A 40 33.83 -1.72 -13.66
CA ASN A 40 32.69 -0.79 -13.64
C ASN A 40 32.91 0.47 -12.79
N ILE A 41 34.10 0.66 -12.20
CA ILE A 41 34.43 1.85 -11.39
C ILE A 41 35.05 2.93 -12.29
N SER A 42 34.28 3.43 -13.25
CA SER A 42 34.57 4.76 -13.79
C SER A 42 33.59 5.71 -13.14
N LEU A 43 34.04 6.46 -12.12
CA LEU A 43 33.31 7.60 -11.59
C LEU A 43 33.08 8.56 -12.77
N GLN A 44 31.97 8.41 -13.48
CA GLN A 44 31.62 9.31 -14.57
C GLN A 44 31.53 10.71 -13.97
N SER A 45 32.17 11.68 -14.59
CA SER A 45 32.06 13.07 -14.17
C SER A 45 30.60 13.51 -14.28
N PHE A 46 29.97 13.82 -13.16
CA PHE A 46 28.59 14.31 -13.14
C PHE A 46 28.56 15.85 -13.18
N PRO A 47 27.48 16.45 -13.69
CA PRO A 47 27.28 17.88 -13.60
C PRO A 47 27.20 18.34 -12.14
N SER A 48 27.94 19.41 -11.82
CA SER A 48 27.99 20.08 -10.53
C SER A 48 27.77 21.60 -10.74
N PRO A 49 27.03 22.29 -9.85
CA PRO A 49 26.43 21.77 -8.62
C PRO A 49 25.09 21.05 -8.82
N VAL A 50 24.79 20.11 -7.93
CA VAL A 50 23.46 19.52 -7.73
C VAL A 50 22.61 20.43 -6.81
N PRO A 51 21.27 20.30 -6.79
CA PRO A 51 20.42 21.01 -5.84
C PRO A 51 20.83 20.78 -4.37
N PRO A 52 20.53 21.70 -3.43
CA PRO A 52 20.84 21.50 -2.01
C PRO A 52 19.91 20.50 -1.32
N GLU A 53 18.81 20.13 -1.96
CA GLU A 53 17.85 19.13 -1.48
C GLU A 53 17.30 18.34 -2.67
N TRP A 54 16.99 17.07 -2.43
CA TRP A 54 16.36 16.19 -3.40
C TRP A 54 15.55 15.13 -2.67
N ASP A 55 14.37 14.78 -3.18
CA ASP A 55 13.54 13.74 -2.61
C ASP A 55 12.74 13.04 -3.70
N TRP A 56 13.09 11.78 -4.02
CA TRP A 56 12.37 11.00 -5.03
C TRP A 56 10.91 10.69 -4.65
N ARG A 57 10.49 10.98 -3.42
CA ARG A 57 9.08 10.93 -3.00
C ARG A 57 8.25 12.10 -3.51
N ASP A 58 8.91 13.21 -3.88
CA ASP A 58 8.28 14.42 -4.39
C ASP A 58 9.23 15.18 -5.33
N VAL A 59 9.29 14.74 -6.59
CA VAL A 59 9.94 15.49 -7.67
C VAL A 59 8.85 16.02 -8.59
N ASP A 60 8.69 17.34 -8.62
CA ASP A 60 7.64 18.05 -9.36
C ASP A 60 6.20 17.57 -9.03
N GLY A 61 5.92 17.26 -7.75
CA GLY A 61 4.61 16.78 -7.29
C GLY A 61 4.36 15.31 -7.58
N LYS A 62 5.38 14.54 -7.99
CA LYS A 62 5.30 13.12 -8.31
C LYS A 62 6.17 12.28 -7.38
N ASN A 63 5.60 11.17 -6.92
CA ASN A 63 6.32 10.15 -6.16
C ASN A 63 6.85 9.05 -7.08
N TRP A 64 8.17 8.89 -7.14
CA TRP A 64 8.85 7.92 -7.99
C TRP A 64 9.22 6.61 -7.27
N LEU A 65 8.83 6.47 -5.99
CA LEU A 65 9.06 5.24 -5.23
C LEU A 65 7.83 4.32 -5.27
N THR A 66 8.07 3.03 -5.04
CA THR A 66 7.03 2.04 -4.70
C THR A 66 6.72 2.06 -3.20
N PRO A 67 5.57 1.50 -2.76
CA PRO A 67 5.22 1.37 -1.34
C PRO A 67 6.31 0.72 -0.50
N VAL A 68 6.32 1.03 0.81
CA VAL A 68 7.20 0.36 1.77
C VAL A 68 6.72 -1.07 2.01
N LYS A 69 7.62 -2.04 1.82
CA LYS A 69 7.41 -3.47 2.09
C LYS A 69 7.91 -3.86 3.49
N ASN A 70 7.71 -5.12 3.89
CA ASN A 70 8.14 -5.65 5.18
C ASN A 70 8.84 -7.01 5.01
N GLN A 71 10.13 -7.09 5.34
CA GLN A 71 10.94 -8.31 5.29
C GLN A 71 10.53 -9.35 6.36
N GLY A 72 9.81 -8.93 7.40
CA GLY A 72 9.39 -9.81 8.47
C GLY A 72 10.58 -10.42 9.22
N ASN A 73 10.50 -11.71 9.53
CA ASN A 73 11.50 -12.42 10.33
C ASN A 73 12.52 -13.15 9.46
N CYS A 74 13.08 -12.43 8.48
CA CYS A 74 14.11 -12.89 7.56
C CYS A 74 15.13 -11.78 7.34
N GLY A 75 16.43 -12.11 7.42
CA GLY A 75 17.55 -11.18 7.22
C GLY A 75 17.76 -10.85 5.74
N SER A 76 16.73 -10.38 5.05
CA SER A 76 16.73 -10.13 3.60
C SER A 76 16.70 -8.64 3.25
N CYS A 77 17.19 -7.77 4.13
CA CYS A 77 17.25 -6.32 3.86
C CYS A 77 18.01 -5.97 2.58
N TRP A 78 19.07 -6.72 2.27
CA TRP A 78 19.87 -6.60 1.05
C TRP A 78 19.00 -6.73 -0.21
N ASP A 79 18.01 -7.61 -0.17
CA ASP A 79 17.12 -7.91 -1.27
C ASP A 79 16.04 -6.82 -1.42
N PHE A 80 15.39 -6.45 -0.31
CA PHE A 80 14.42 -5.36 -0.30
C PHE A 80 15.04 -4.03 -0.72
N ALA A 81 16.31 -3.79 -0.38
CA ALA A 81 17.05 -2.62 -0.87
C ALA A 81 17.29 -2.72 -2.38
N ALA A 82 17.77 -3.87 -2.87
CA ALA A 82 18.01 -4.10 -4.29
C ALA A 82 16.73 -3.94 -5.13
N MET A 83 15.65 -4.63 -4.78
CA MET A 83 14.37 -4.57 -5.47
C MET A 83 13.72 -3.19 -5.33
N GLY A 84 13.73 -2.59 -4.13
CA GLY A 84 13.12 -1.28 -3.90
C GLY A 84 13.81 -0.13 -4.64
N ALA A 85 15.13 -0.21 -4.83
CA ALA A 85 15.87 0.75 -5.67
C ALA A 85 15.56 0.52 -7.16
N LEU A 86 15.63 -0.73 -7.63
CA LEU A 86 15.36 -1.09 -9.03
C LEU A 86 13.93 -0.73 -9.45
N GLU A 87 12.93 -1.00 -8.62
CA GLU A 87 11.54 -0.60 -8.85
C GLU A 87 11.39 0.91 -9.09
N ALA A 88 12.11 1.74 -8.34
CA ALA A 88 12.09 3.18 -8.52
C ALA A 88 12.82 3.60 -9.81
N VAL A 89 13.94 2.96 -10.14
CA VAL A 89 14.66 3.18 -11.41
C VAL A 89 13.78 2.84 -12.60
N ILE A 90 13.04 1.73 -12.55
CA ILE A 90 12.05 1.35 -13.57
C ILE A 90 10.98 2.44 -13.71
N LYS A 91 10.36 2.89 -12.61
CA LYS A 91 9.36 3.97 -12.66
C LYS A 91 9.90 5.23 -13.33
N ILE A 92 11.14 5.61 -13.01
CA ILE A 92 11.83 6.78 -13.57
C ILE A 92 12.08 6.58 -15.07
N GLY A 93 12.60 5.42 -15.48
CA GLY A 93 12.88 5.09 -16.88
C GLY A 93 11.62 5.08 -17.74
N GLU A 94 10.54 4.49 -17.22
CA GLU A 94 9.20 4.51 -17.83
C GLU A 94 8.52 5.88 -17.79
N ASN A 95 9.09 6.84 -17.07
CA ASN A 95 8.54 8.19 -16.88
C ASN A 95 7.07 8.18 -16.40
N ASN A 96 6.70 7.18 -15.59
CA ASN A 96 5.35 6.99 -15.08
C ASN A 96 5.35 6.80 -13.56
N SER A 97 5.11 7.89 -12.83
CA SER A 97 5.06 7.87 -11.36
C SER A 97 3.91 7.04 -10.78
N ASN A 98 2.86 6.77 -11.57
CA ASN A 98 1.74 5.93 -11.13
C ASN A 98 2.00 4.45 -11.39
N PHE A 99 3.01 4.11 -12.20
CA PHE A 99 3.43 2.73 -12.36
C PHE A 99 3.93 2.17 -11.03
N ASN A 100 3.61 0.92 -10.77
CA ASN A 100 3.92 0.25 -9.51
C ASN A 100 4.50 -1.14 -9.81
N PRO A 101 5.73 -1.22 -10.34
CA PRO A 101 6.41 -2.49 -10.48
C PRO A 101 6.57 -3.12 -9.09
N ASP A 102 6.28 -4.41 -8.97
CA ASP A 102 6.45 -5.17 -7.74
C ASP A 102 7.34 -6.37 -8.05
N LEU A 103 8.61 -6.26 -7.65
CA LEU A 103 9.61 -7.28 -7.89
C LEU A 103 9.68 -8.27 -6.72
N SER A 104 10.04 -9.51 -7.04
CA SER A 104 10.06 -10.64 -6.12
C SER A 104 11.37 -10.70 -5.36
N GLU A 105 11.33 -10.39 -4.07
CA GLU A 105 12.44 -10.71 -3.17
C GLU A 105 12.59 -12.25 -3.04
N GLN A 106 11.49 -13.02 -3.03
CA GLN A 106 11.60 -14.49 -2.91
C GLN A 106 12.45 -15.13 -4.01
N TYR A 107 12.47 -14.54 -5.21
CA TYR A 107 13.32 -14.99 -6.30
C TYR A 107 14.80 -15.01 -5.90
N LEU A 108 15.28 -13.95 -5.25
CA LEU A 108 16.67 -13.80 -4.83
C LEU A 108 16.98 -14.57 -3.54
N LEU A 109 16.00 -14.83 -2.68
CA LEU A 109 16.18 -15.79 -1.58
C LEU A 109 16.33 -17.22 -2.08
N SER A 110 15.49 -17.63 -3.05
CA SER A 110 15.30 -19.05 -3.36
C SER A 110 16.14 -19.57 -4.53
N CYS A 111 16.51 -18.73 -5.50
CA CYS A 111 17.06 -19.17 -6.77
C CYS A 111 18.58 -19.11 -6.91
N PRO A 112 19.29 -18.06 -6.44
CA PRO A 112 20.74 -18.03 -6.53
C PRO A 112 21.36 -19.15 -5.69
N PRO A 113 22.23 -20.01 -6.27
CA PRO A 113 22.88 -21.09 -5.53
C PRO A 113 23.76 -20.60 -4.37
N GLU A 114 24.25 -19.36 -4.48
CA GLU A 114 25.12 -18.70 -3.50
C GLU A 114 24.36 -17.73 -2.59
N SER A 115 23.02 -17.65 -2.72
CA SER A 115 22.21 -16.78 -1.87
C SER A 115 22.39 -17.16 -0.41
N GLY A 116 22.65 -16.16 0.44
CA GLY A 116 22.63 -16.34 1.89
C GLY A 116 21.22 -16.40 2.48
N GLY A 117 20.18 -16.19 1.66
CA GLY A 117 18.78 -16.24 2.08
C GLY A 117 18.50 -15.35 3.29
N CYS A 118 17.75 -15.88 4.25
CA CYS A 118 17.45 -15.20 5.51
C CYS A 118 18.64 -15.07 6.46
N SER A 119 19.76 -15.74 6.21
CA SER A 119 21.01 -15.55 6.97
C SER A 119 21.82 -14.34 6.50
N GLY A 120 21.45 -13.77 5.35
CA GLY A 120 22.00 -12.52 4.85
C GLY A 120 22.94 -12.66 3.66
N TRP A 121 22.92 -11.65 2.79
CA TRP A 121 23.73 -11.55 1.58
C TRP A 121 23.96 -10.07 1.23
N ASP A 122 24.22 -9.75 -0.03
CA ASP A 122 24.50 -8.38 -0.47
C ASP A 122 23.75 -8.03 -1.76
N ALA A 123 23.23 -6.80 -1.82
CA ALA A 123 22.54 -6.27 -3.00
C ALA A 123 23.40 -6.29 -4.28
N TYR A 124 24.72 -6.16 -4.17
CA TYR A 124 25.64 -6.25 -5.31
C TYR A 124 25.58 -7.63 -5.96
N TYR A 125 25.58 -8.71 -5.17
CA TYR A 125 25.46 -10.05 -5.72
C TYR A 125 24.05 -10.37 -6.19
N ALA A 126 23.03 -9.76 -5.59
CA ALA A 126 21.67 -9.81 -6.09
C ALA A 126 21.57 -9.23 -7.50
N TYR A 127 22.10 -8.02 -7.71
CA TYR A 127 22.17 -7.38 -9.02
C TYR A 127 23.02 -8.16 -10.03
N LYS A 128 24.16 -8.69 -9.60
CA LYS A 128 24.96 -9.60 -10.43
C LYS A 128 24.14 -10.80 -10.89
N TYR A 129 23.44 -11.45 -9.97
CA TYR A 129 22.65 -12.64 -10.28
C TYR A 129 21.56 -12.33 -11.30
N ILE A 130 20.76 -11.28 -11.11
CA ILE A 130 19.68 -10.94 -12.04
C ILE A 130 20.24 -10.53 -13.41
N ALA A 131 21.34 -9.78 -13.46
CA ALA A 131 21.99 -9.40 -14.72
C ALA A 131 22.53 -10.63 -15.49
N GLU A 132 23.06 -11.63 -14.78
CA GLU A 132 23.57 -12.88 -15.38
C GLU A 132 22.46 -13.90 -15.72
N ASN A 133 21.24 -13.74 -15.17
CA ASN A 133 20.13 -14.69 -15.30
C ASN A 133 18.88 -14.10 -15.98
N GLY A 134 19.05 -12.99 -16.71
CA GLY A 134 18.03 -12.44 -17.60
C GLY A 134 17.06 -11.43 -16.98
N GLY A 135 17.16 -11.14 -15.68
CA GLY A 135 16.40 -10.08 -15.02
C GLY A 135 15.88 -10.40 -13.63
N ALA A 136 15.25 -9.41 -13.00
CA ALA A 136 14.48 -9.58 -11.76
C ALA A 136 13.11 -10.19 -12.07
N LEU A 137 12.58 -11.02 -11.19
CA LEU A 137 11.26 -11.62 -11.36
C LEU A 137 10.18 -10.77 -10.69
N THR A 138 8.94 -10.77 -11.18
CA THR A 138 7.81 -10.06 -10.54
C THR A 138 7.27 -10.82 -9.32
N GLU A 139 6.78 -10.09 -8.31
CA GLU A 139 6.21 -10.61 -7.06
C GLU A 139 4.97 -11.49 -7.31
N ASP A 140 4.12 -11.12 -8.28
CA ASP A 140 2.98 -11.94 -8.68
C ASP A 140 3.38 -13.32 -9.23
N CYS A 141 4.56 -13.43 -9.83
CA CYS A 141 5.11 -14.70 -10.30
C CYS A 141 5.74 -15.52 -9.18
N PHE A 142 6.36 -14.87 -8.18
CA PHE A 142 6.98 -15.57 -7.07
C PHE A 142 6.89 -14.79 -5.75
N ARG A 143 5.78 -15.00 -5.03
CA ARG A 143 5.45 -14.25 -3.82
C ARG A 143 6.47 -14.43 -2.68
N TYR A 144 6.79 -13.33 -2.00
CA TYR A 144 7.56 -13.30 -0.77
C TYR A 144 6.90 -14.03 0.40
N MET A 145 7.66 -14.95 1.01
CA MET A 145 7.22 -15.79 2.12
C MET A 145 8.17 -15.72 3.33
N ALA A 146 9.21 -14.88 3.27
CA ALA A 146 10.22 -14.71 4.33
C ALA A 146 10.83 -16.06 4.78
N SER A 147 11.16 -16.95 3.83
CA SER A 147 11.61 -18.30 4.15
C SER A 147 12.54 -18.90 3.09
N ASP A 148 13.66 -19.44 3.56
CA ASP A 148 14.62 -20.21 2.75
C ASP A 148 14.07 -21.59 2.35
N SER A 149 12.96 -22.03 2.93
CA SER A 149 12.36 -23.33 2.62
C SER A 149 11.56 -23.33 1.32
N ILE A 150 11.35 -22.17 0.71
CA ILE A 150 10.60 -22.06 -0.55
C ILE A 150 11.51 -22.44 -1.72
N PRO A 151 11.24 -23.51 -2.47
CA PRO A 151 12.11 -23.93 -3.57
C PRO A 151 11.95 -23.05 -4.81
N CYS A 152 13.03 -22.70 -5.49
CA CYS A 152 13.00 -21.88 -6.71
C CYS A 152 12.08 -22.41 -7.84
N TYR A 153 11.79 -23.71 -7.88
CA TYR A 153 10.91 -24.29 -8.91
C TYR A 153 9.41 -23.98 -8.68
N THR A 154 9.03 -23.38 -7.55
CA THR A 154 7.63 -23.03 -7.26
C THR A 154 7.20 -21.68 -7.82
N LYS A 155 8.12 -20.94 -8.46
CA LYS A 155 7.78 -19.74 -9.25
C LYS A 155 6.78 -20.08 -10.37
N CYS A 156 6.11 -19.05 -10.90
CA CYS A 156 5.08 -19.23 -11.93
C CYS A 156 5.60 -20.01 -13.16
N PRO A 157 4.75 -20.79 -13.85
CA PRO A 157 5.17 -21.60 -15.00
C PRO A 157 5.78 -20.79 -16.16
N ASP A 158 5.32 -19.56 -16.36
CA ASP A 158 5.68 -18.58 -17.39
C ASP A 158 6.70 -17.54 -16.88
N TRP A 159 7.52 -17.91 -15.89
CA TRP A 159 8.45 -16.99 -15.24
C TRP A 159 9.42 -16.27 -16.19
N GLU A 160 9.83 -16.89 -17.30
CA GLU A 160 10.73 -16.27 -18.29
C GLU A 160 10.08 -15.02 -18.91
N ASP A 161 8.77 -15.08 -19.18
CA ASP A 161 8.00 -13.95 -19.69
C ASP A 161 7.81 -12.86 -18.64
N ASN A 162 8.14 -13.11 -17.37
CA ASN A 162 7.99 -12.21 -16.22
C ASN A 162 9.32 -11.60 -15.74
N LEU A 163 10.43 -11.89 -16.41
CA LEU A 163 11.73 -11.28 -16.09
C LEU A 163 11.81 -9.82 -16.55
N VAL A 164 12.26 -8.94 -15.67
CA VAL A 164 12.56 -7.53 -15.92
C VAL A 164 14.07 -7.40 -16.10
N PRO A 165 14.55 -7.17 -17.34
CA PRO A 165 15.98 -7.12 -17.62
C PRO A 165 16.69 -6.02 -16.83
N VAL A 166 17.94 -6.29 -16.46
CA VAL A 166 18.88 -5.33 -15.85
C VAL A 166 20.15 -5.34 -16.68
N GLU A 167 20.58 -4.16 -17.13
CA GLU A 167 21.67 -4.07 -18.11
C GLU A 167 23.03 -3.76 -17.47
N ASP A 168 23.08 -2.96 -16.41
CA ASP A 168 24.32 -2.55 -15.76
C ASP A 168 24.11 -2.29 -14.27
N TYR A 169 25.09 -2.69 -13.48
CA TYR A 169 25.11 -2.46 -12.05
C TYR A 169 26.53 -2.15 -11.59
N GLY A 170 26.63 -1.45 -10.49
CA GLY A 170 27.91 -1.04 -9.95
C GLY A 170 27.90 -0.88 -8.45
N ILE A 171 29.11 -0.82 -7.92
CA ILE A 171 29.38 -0.63 -6.51
C ILE A 171 30.53 0.37 -6.39
N THR A 172 30.42 1.30 -5.47
CA THR A 172 31.46 2.30 -5.21
C THR A 172 31.65 2.47 -3.72
N TYR A 173 32.90 2.31 -3.29
CA TYR A 173 33.33 2.51 -1.92
C TYR A 173 33.89 3.91 -1.72
N ASN A 174 33.58 4.52 -0.58
CA ASN A 174 33.97 5.87 -0.20
C ASN A 174 33.77 6.90 -1.34
N PRO A 175 32.59 6.94 -2.00
CA PRO A 175 32.32 7.83 -3.14
C PRO A 175 32.49 9.32 -2.80
N GLY A 176 32.29 9.68 -1.53
CA GLY A 176 32.14 11.06 -1.09
C GLY A 176 30.72 11.58 -1.37
N ARG A 177 30.28 12.49 -0.50
CA ARG A 177 28.90 12.98 -0.48
C ARG A 177 28.44 13.60 -1.79
N ASP A 178 29.29 14.41 -2.43
CA ASP A 178 28.94 15.07 -3.70
C ASP A 178 28.69 14.04 -4.82
N TYR A 179 29.50 12.98 -4.87
CA TYR A 179 29.29 11.91 -5.83
C TYR A 179 28.00 11.15 -5.55
N MET A 180 27.72 10.81 -4.28
CA MET A 180 26.47 10.13 -3.90
C MET A 180 25.24 10.93 -4.32
N LYS A 181 25.22 12.25 -4.10
CA LYS A 181 24.11 13.11 -4.53
C LYS A 181 23.96 13.13 -6.06
N SER A 182 25.07 13.22 -6.78
CA SER A 182 25.04 13.19 -8.24
C SER A 182 24.58 11.83 -8.78
N ALA A 183 25.03 10.73 -8.18
CA ALA A 183 24.60 9.38 -8.51
C ALA A 183 23.11 9.20 -8.23
N LEU A 184 22.61 9.67 -7.07
CA LEU A 184 21.19 9.59 -6.69
C LEU A 184 20.27 10.31 -7.68
N ILE A 185 20.70 11.45 -8.22
CA ILE A 185 19.93 12.22 -9.19
C ILE A 185 20.02 11.59 -10.58
N LYS A 186 21.18 11.07 -10.96
CA LYS A 186 21.41 10.54 -12.31
C LYS A 186 20.88 9.12 -12.50
N TYR A 187 21.18 8.24 -11.55
CA TYR A 187 20.79 6.83 -11.62
C TYR A 187 19.44 6.56 -10.95
N GLY A 188 18.96 7.48 -10.12
CA GLY A 188 17.79 7.24 -9.27
C GLY A 188 18.19 6.76 -7.88
N PRO A 189 17.24 6.24 -7.08
CA PRO A 189 17.52 5.71 -5.75
C PRO A 189 18.65 4.68 -5.73
N LEU A 190 19.49 4.74 -4.70
CA LEU A 190 20.69 3.92 -4.56
C LEU A 190 20.54 2.96 -3.39
N VAL A 191 21.13 1.78 -3.45
CA VAL A 191 21.31 0.96 -2.25
C VAL A 191 22.51 1.48 -1.48
N VAL A 192 22.38 1.61 -0.16
CA VAL A 192 23.45 2.06 0.73
C VAL A 192 23.61 1.11 1.91
N ASP A 193 24.87 0.90 2.28
CA ASP A 193 25.25 0.13 3.45
C ASP A 193 25.09 0.96 4.71
N MET A 194 24.63 0.34 5.80
CA MET A 194 24.61 0.97 7.10
C MET A 194 24.83 -0.01 8.25
N THR A 195 25.28 0.55 9.36
CA THR A 195 25.32 -0.12 10.66
C THR A 195 24.08 0.27 11.46
N VAL A 196 23.24 -0.72 11.78
CA VAL A 196 22.10 -0.55 12.69
C VAL A 196 22.58 -0.70 14.13
N TYR A 197 22.24 0.29 14.96
CA TYR A 197 22.44 0.29 16.41
C TYR A 197 21.12 -0.01 17.15
N ASP A 198 21.21 -0.39 18.43
CA ASP A 198 20.05 -0.85 19.21
C ASP A 198 18.96 0.23 19.37
N ASP A 199 19.34 1.50 19.47
CA ASP A 199 18.42 2.63 19.56
C ASP A 199 17.67 2.88 18.24
N PHE A 200 18.26 2.53 17.10
CA PHE A 200 17.65 2.71 15.78
C PHE A 200 16.33 1.95 15.62
N PHE A 201 16.18 0.77 16.24
CA PHE A 201 14.92 0.01 16.19
C PHE A 201 13.72 0.82 16.71
N SER A 202 13.99 1.74 17.64
CA SER A 202 12.97 2.58 18.28
C SER A 202 12.75 3.92 17.58
N TYR A 203 13.39 4.18 16.43
CA TYR A 203 13.23 5.42 15.67
C TYR A 203 11.77 5.68 15.28
N ARG A 204 11.30 6.92 15.46
CA ARG A 204 9.95 7.40 15.09
C ARG A 204 9.93 8.70 14.29
N GLY A 205 11.06 9.39 14.17
CA GLY A 205 11.15 10.62 13.37
C GLY A 205 12.29 11.55 13.80
N GLY A 206 12.53 12.58 12.99
CA GLY A 206 13.62 13.54 13.20
C GLY A 206 14.87 13.16 12.40
N ILE A 207 16.05 13.66 12.76
CA ILE A 207 17.31 13.28 12.11
C ILE A 207 18.04 12.36 13.06
N TYR A 208 18.15 11.09 12.69
CA TYR A 208 18.83 10.08 13.49
C TYR A 208 20.33 10.35 13.52
N GLU A 209 20.88 10.31 14.73
CA GLU A 209 22.30 10.24 15.05
C GLU A 209 22.46 9.19 16.16
N HIS A 210 23.42 8.28 16.05
CA HIS A 210 23.55 7.22 17.06
C HIS A 210 23.98 7.78 18.42
N ASP A 211 23.44 7.21 19.51
CA ASP A 211 23.95 7.44 20.85
C ASP A 211 25.30 6.73 21.07
N GLY A 212 26.39 7.51 21.13
CA GLY A 212 27.55 7.17 21.96
C GLY A 212 28.15 5.76 21.77
N ASN A 213 28.77 5.22 22.83
CA ASN A 213 29.82 4.18 22.76
C ASN A 213 29.50 2.98 21.84
N GLU A 214 30.29 2.89 20.77
CA GLU A 214 30.34 1.76 19.83
C GLU A 214 30.91 0.47 20.45
N PRO A 215 30.17 -0.65 20.49
CA PRO A 215 30.77 -1.94 20.22
C PRO A 215 30.99 -2.04 18.71
N VAL A 216 32.23 -2.29 18.29
CA VAL A 216 32.59 -2.46 16.87
C VAL A 216 31.72 -3.55 16.26
N SER A 217 30.81 -3.17 15.36
CA SER A 217 30.20 -4.12 14.44
C SER A 217 30.18 -3.53 13.03
N ASP A 218 30.50 -4.39 12.07
CA ASP A 218 30.54 -4.07 10.65
C ASP A 218 29.15 -3.65 10.11
N ILE A 219 29.10 -3.28 8.84
CA ILE A 219 27.86 -3.08 8.09
C ILE A 219 26.99 -4.34 8.23
N ASN A 220 25.73 -4.16 8.60
CA ASN A 220 24.79 -5.25 8.85
C ASN A 220 23.42 -5.03 8.20
N HIS A 221 23.17 -3.86 7.61
CA HIS A 221 21.90 -3.52 6.98
C HIS A 221 22.12 -2.78 5.66
N GLN A 222 21.20 -2.98 4.72
CA GLN A 222 21.15 -2.28 3.44
C GLN A 222 19.77 -1.65 3.28
N VAL A 223 19.73 -0.39 2.85
CA VAL A 223 18.50 0.39 2.66
C VAL A 223 18.56 1.14 1.34
N VAL A 224 17.43 1.72 0.92
CA VAL A 224 17.40 2.55 -0.30
C VAL A 224 17.57 4.02 0.09
N LEU A 225 18.61 4.67 -0.41
CA LEU A 225 18.79 6.11 -0.36
C LEU A 225 17.90 6.77 -1.42
N VAL A 226 17.00 7.65 -0.98
CA VAL A 226 15.96 8.25 -1.85
C VAL A 226 16.03 9.78 -1.91
N GLY A 227 16.79 10.41 -1.02
CA GLY A 227 16.86 11.86 -0.95
C GLY A 227 17.89 12.38 0.04
N TYR A 228 18.00 13.71 0.10
CA TYR A 228 18.86 14.43 1.04
C TYR A 228 18.39 15.86 1.25
N ASN A 229 18.91 16.48 2.32
CA ASN A 229 18.81 17.92 2.52
C ASN A 229 20.10 18.44 3.17
N ASP A 230 20.76 19.42 2.53
CA ASP A 230 22.01 20.01 3.00
C ASP A 230 21.87 20.92 4.22
N ASN A 231 20.65 21.38 4.53
CA ASN A 231 20.39 22.21 5.68
C ASN A 231 19.13 21.73 6.40
N PRO A 232 19.26 20.92 7.48
CA PRO A 232 20.43 20.85 8.38
C PRO A 232 21.52 19.82 8.04
N GLY A 233 21.37 18.96 7.03
CA GLY A 233 22.39 17.98 6.63
C GLY A 233 22.03 16.53 6.99
N TYR A 234 21.20 15.90 6.16
CA TYR A 234 20.79 14.51 6.34
C TYR A 234 20.49 13.80 5.02
N TRP A 235 20.55 12.47 5.05
CA TRP A 235 20.05 11.55 4.04
C TRP A 235 18.63 11.10 4.37
N ILE A 236 17.84 10.77 3.34
CA ILE A 236 16.50 10.19 3.46
C ILE A 236 16.57 8.77 2.91
N CYS A 237 16.12 7.80 3.70
CA CYS A 237 16.21 6.39 3.35
C CYS A 237 14.85 5.69 3.49
N LYS A 238 14.54 4.79 2.56
CA LYS A 238 13.42 3.84 2.62
C LYS A 238 13.90 2.57 3.32
N ASN A 239 13.19 2.15 4.37
CA ASN A 239 13.48 0.91 5.10
C ASN A 239 12.52 -0.21 4.68
N SER A 240 12.77 -1.44 5.16
CA SER A 240 12.05 -2.68 4.82
C SER A 240 11.35 -3.31 6.03
N TRP A 241 11.01 -2.53 7.06
CA TRP A 241 10.33 -3.00 8.28
C TRP A 241 8.83 -2.68 8.32
N GLY A 242 8.26 -2.33 7.16
CA GLY A 242 6.86 -1.97 7.01
C GLY A 242 6.57 -0.50 7.34
N ARG A 243 5.42 -0.03 6.83
CA ARG A 243 5.00 1.39 6.91
C ARG A 243 4.77 1.92 8.33
N TYR A 244 4.63 1.06 9.33
CA TYR A 244 4.34 1.49 10.71
C TYR A 244 5.60 1.81 11.51
N TRP A 245 6.77 1.46 10.97
CA TRP A 245 8.06 1.80 11.56
C TRP A 245 8.54 3.16 11.03
N GLY A 246 9.19 3.96 11.89
CA GLY A 246 9.77 5.26 11.51
C GLY A 246 8.74 6.28 11.02
N GLU A 247 9.11 7.03 9.98
CA GLU A 247 8.26 8.01 9.29
C GLU A 247 7.59 7.36 8.07
N ASP A 248 6.49 6.63 8.28
CA ASP A 248 5.79 5.87 7.24
C ASP A 248 6.68 4.83 6.51
N GLY A 249 7.61 4.22 7.26
CA GLY A 249 8.61 3.27 6.73
C GLY A 249 9.90 3.91 6.23
N PHE A 250 10.03 5.24 6.35
CA PHE A 250 11.26 5.98 6.03
C PHE A 250 11.96 6.46 7.30
N PHE A 251 13.20 6.89 7.14
CA PHE A 251 13.93 7.61 8.18
C PHE A 251 14.86 8.65 7.57
N LYS A 252 15.29 9.60 8.40
CA LYS A 252 16.35 10.54 8.07
C LYS A 252 17.55 10.25 8.96
N ILE A 253 18.74 10.30 8.39
CA ILE A 253 19.99 10.05 9.11
C ILE A 253 21.00 11.15 8.83
N ALA A 254 21.71 11.62 9.86
CA ALA A 254 22.71 12.64 9.71
C ALA A 254 23.82 12.21 8.74
N TYR A 255 24.38 13.19 8.04
CA TYR A 255 25.53 12.97 7.18
C TYR A 255 26.72 12.39 7.95
N GLY A 256 27.33 11.34 7.40
CA GLY A 256 28.50 10.68 7.96
C GLY A 256 28.23 9.69 9.10
N ASP A 257 26.98 9.48 9.49
CA ASP A 257 26.61 8.54 10.55
C ASP A 257 26.31 7.12 10.01
N CYS A 258 26.36 6.10 10.88
CA CYS A 258 26.09 4.68 10.62
C CYS A 258 26.81 4.10 9.41
N ARG A 259 27.95 4.68 9.00
CA ARG A 259 28.66 4.33 7.76
C ARG A 259 27.80 4.44 6.49
N ILE A 260 26.72 5.22 6.51
CA ILE A 260 25.78 5.37 5.38
C ILE A 260 26.44 5.87 4.08
N GLU A 261 27.61 6.51 4.20
CA GLU A 261 28.40 7.04 3.08
C GLU A 261 29.57 6.13 2.67
N TYR A 262 29.68 4.93 3.27
CA TYR A 262 30.80 4.01 3.03
C TYR A 262 30.70 3.31 1.68
N CYS A 263 29.52 2.84 1.31
CA CYS A 263 29.31 2.07 0.09
C CYS A 263 27.96 2.44 -0.52
N ILE A 264 27.97 2.65 -1.83
CA ILE A 264 26.75 2.71 -2.64
C ILE A 264 26.78 1.57 -3.65
N ILE A 265 25.62 0.96 -3.84
CA ILE A 265 25.36 -0.01 -4.90
C ILE A 265 24.24 0.60 -5.75
N TYR A 266 24.44 0.60 -7.05
CA TYR A 266 23.50 1.19 -7.99
C TYR A 266 23.20 0.22 -9.12
N ASP A 267 21.96 0.24 -9.56
CA ASP A 267 21.60 -0.18 -10.91
C ASP A 267 21.78 1.06 -11.80
N ALA A 268 22.63 0.96 -12.81
CA ALA A 268 22.96 2.10 -13.65
C ALA A 268 22.05 2.25 -14.86
N THR A 269 21.32 1.19 -15.24
CA THR A 269 20.58 1.19 -16.51
C THR A 269 19.42 0.18 -16.49
N TYR A 270 18.22 0.75 -16.42
CA TYR A 270 17.02 0.14 -16.97
C TYR A 270 16.78 0.73 -18.37
N ASP A 271 16.65 -0.12 -19.39
CA ASP A 271 16.24 0.29 -20.73
C ASP A 271 14.73 0.06 -20.91
N PRO A 272 13.91 1.12 -21.06
CA PRO A 272 12.48 0.99 -21.33
C PRO A 272 12.16 0.22 -22.62
N GLU A 273 13.10 0.09 -23.56
CA GLU A 273 12.91 -0.70 -24.78
C GLU A 273 13.27 -2.19 -24.59
N SER A 274 13.83 -2.57 -23.44
CA SER A 274 14.30 -3.95 -23.18
C SER A 274 13.18 -4.97 -22.99
N ARG A 275 11.97 -4.49 -22.69
CA ARG A 275 10.79 -5.31 -22.41
C ARG A 275 9.53 -4.50 -22.71
N ASN A 276 8.46 -5.21 -23.12
CA ASN A 276 7.11 -4.67 -23.08
C ASN A 276 6.43 -5.10 -21.77
N TRP A 277 5.88 -4.22 -20.96
CA TRP A 277 5.13 -4.56 -19.76
C TRP A 277 3.73 -5.04 -20.10
N ALA A 278 3.14 -5.87 -19.23
CA ALA A 278 1.72 -6.13 -19.38
C ALA A 278 0.92 -4.87 -18.99
N PRO A 279 -0.16 -4.54 -19.69
CA PRO A 279 -0.98 -3.39 -19.34
C PRO A 279 -1.57 -3.55 -17.93
N VAL A 280 -1.86 -2.44 -17.26
CA VAL A 280 -2.60 -2.42 -15.99
C VAL A 280 -4.09 -2.35 -16.28
N ALA A 281 -4.80 -3.42 -15.96
CA ALA A 281 -6.26 -3.45 -16.01
C ALA A 281 -6.85 -2.75 -14.78
N ASP A 282 -7.83 -1.87 -14.97
CA ASP A 282 -8.67 -1.32 -13.90
C ASP A 282 -10.14 -1.56 -14.28
N ALA A 283 -10.78 -2.52 -13.61
CA ALA A 283 -12.18 -2.89 -13.88
C ALA A 283 -13.19 -1.94 -13.21
N GLY A 284 -12.73 -0.97 -12.42
CA GLY A 284 -13.55 -0.09 -11.61
C GLY A 284 -14.40 -0.81 -10.55
N GLY A 285 -15.53 -0.18 -10.20
CA GLY A 285 -16.45 -0.68 -9.19
C GLY A 285 -15.97 -0.47 -7.74
N PRO A 286 -16.56 -1.19 -6.76
CA PRO A 286 -17.67 -2.13 -6.96
C PRO A 286 -18.90 -1.42 -7.57
N TYR A 287 -19.73 -2.18 -8.25
CA TYR A 287 -20.95 -1.68 -8.87
C TYR A 287 -22.19 -2.24 -8.16
N SER A 288 -23.32 -1.57 -8.34
CA SER A 288 -24.61 -2.01 -7.81
C SER A 288 -25.75 -1.57 -8.71
N GLY A 289 -26.86 -2.28 -8.64
CA GLY A 289 -28.08 -1.94 -9.39
C GLY A 289 -29.18 -2.98 -9.21
N LYS A 290 -30.31 -2.75 -9.87
CA LYS A 290 -31.48 -3.63 -9.82
C LYS A 290 -31.50 -4.65 -10.94
N VAL A 291 -32.32 -5.69 -10.79
CA VAL A 291 -32.50 -6.68 -11.87
C VAL A 291 -33.05 -5.98 -13.12
N GLY A 292 -32.40 -6.21 -14.26
CA GLY A 292 -32.75 -5.59 -15.55
C GLY A 292 -32.30 -4.14 -15.71
N GLU A 293 -31.66 -3.54 -14.69
CA GLU A 293 -31.08 -2.21 -14.80
C GLU A 293 -29.78 -2.25 -15.60
N SER A 294 -29.59 -1.26 -16.48
CA SER A 294 -28.39 -1.10 -17.28
C SER A 294 -27.30 -0.43 -16.46
N ILE A 295 -26.28 -1.18 -16.07
CA ILE A 295 -25.11 -0.72 -15.31
C ILE A 295 -23.98 -0.38 -16.29
N LEU A 296 -23.37 0.80 -16.14
CA LEU A 296 -22.20 1.22 -16.91
C LEU A 296 -20.91 0.73 -16.24
N PHE A 297 -20.17 -0.10 -16.95
CA PHE A 297 -18.82 -0.55 -16.60
C PHE A 297 -17.80 0.35 -17.30
N ASP A 298 -16.81 0.80 -16.54
CA ASP A 298 -15.82 1.77 -16.99
C ASP A 298 -14.42 1.24 -16.66
N GLY A 299 -13.73 0.79 -17.70
CA GLY A 299 -12.35 0.34 -17.67
C GLY A 299 -11.37 1.37 -18.20
N SER A 300 -11.80 2.60 -18.45
CA SER A 300 -10.98 3.64 -19.10
C SER A 300 -9.79 4.13 -18.28
N ARG A 301 -9.72 3.76 -17.00
CA ARG A 301 -8.53 3.96 -16.15
C ARG A 301 -7.45 2.91 -16.34
N SER A 302 -7.73 1.85 -17.11
CA SER A 302 -6.69 0.92 -17.55
C SER A 302 -5.67 1.67 -18.40
N TYR A 303 -4.40 1.33 -18.23
CA TYR A 303 -3.33 1.96 -18.99
C TYR A 303 -2.24 0.95 -19.30
N ASP A 304 -1.41 1.31 -20.25
CA ASP A 304 -0.20 0.60 -20.59
C ASP A 304 0.97 1.56 -20.34
N VAL A 305 2.04 1.08 -19.70
CA VAL A 305 3.10 1.95 -19.20
C VAL A 305 4.06 2.36 -20.32
N ASP A 306 4.30 1.44 -21.24
CA ASP A 306 5.24 1.52 -22.36
C ASP A 306 4.56 1.29 -23.72
N GLY A 307 3.31 0.83 -23.74
CA GLY A 307 2.56 0.55 -24.96
C GLY A 307 1.22 1.28 -25.10
N ASN A 308 0.33 0.66 -25.89
CA ASN A 308 -1.06 1.10 -26.05
C ASN A 308 -2.01 -0.09 -25.90
N ILE A 309 -3.08 0.08 -25.12
CA ILE A 309 -4.15 -0.91 -25.04
C ILE A 309 -4.92 -0.95 -26.37
N VAL A 310 -4.99 -2.13 -26.99
CA VAL A 310 -5.71 -2.37 -28.25
C VAL A 310 -7.05 -3.08 -28.05
N SER A 311 -7.27 -3.73 -26.91
CA SER A 311 -8.55 -4.39 -26.64
C SER A 311 -8.94 -4.42 -25.17
N TYR A 312 -10.26 -4.38 -24.92
CA TYR A 312 -10.92 -4.50 -23.63
C TYR A 312 -11.99 -5.59 -23.74
N SER A 313 -11.89 -6.62 -22.93
CA SER A 313 -12.84 -7.74 -22.90
C SER A 313 -13.38 -7.95 -21.50
N TRP A 314 -14.70 -7.88 -21.37
CA TRP A 314 -15.42 -8.03 -20.11
C TRP A 314 -16.06 -9.42 -20.03
N ASN A 315 -15.95 -10.05 -18.86
CA ASN A 315 -16.77 -11.19 -18.47
C ASN A 315 -17.58 -10.77 -17.23
N PHE A 316 -18.90 -10.74 -17.36
CA PHE A 316 -19.78 -10.21 -16.31
C PHE A 316 -20.07 -11.22 -15.19
N GLY A 317 -19.56 -12.45 -15.27
CA GLY A 317 -19.75 -13.47 -14.24
C GLY A 317 -21.11 -14.18 -14.27
N ASP A 318 -22.02 -13.80 -15.19
CA ASP A 318 -23.32 -14.43 -15.43
C ASP A 318 -23.36 -15.28 -16.71
N GLY A 319 -22.20 -15.52 -17.32
CA GLY A 319 -22.04 -16.24 -18.59
C GLY A 319 -22.08 -15.35 -19.84
N THR A 320 -22.28 -14.05 -19.69
CA THR A 320 -22.23 -13.07 -20.78
C THR A 320 -20.91 -12.28 -20.80
N THR A 321 -20.63 -11.62 -21.92
CA THR A 321 -19.40 -10.86 -22.16
C THR A 321 -19.69 -9.52 -22.83
N GLY A 322 -18.73 -8.59 -22.74
CA GLY A 322 -18.78 -7.28 -23.40
C GLY A 322 -17.42 -6.87 -23.94
N GLU A 323 -17.40 -5.85 -24.80
CA GLU A 323 -16.17 -5.31 -25.40
C GLU A 323 -16.16 -3.78 -25.31
N GLY A 324 -14.96 -3.21 -25.24
CA GLY A 324 -14.73 -1.77 -25.18
C GLY A 324 -14.40 -1.26 -23.77
N ALA A 325 -13.73 -0.10 -23.72
CA ALA A 325 -13.34 0.53 -22.45
C ALA A 325 -14.55 0.90 -21.59
N ASN A 326 -15.66 1.30 -22.22
CA ASN A 326 -16.93 1.58 -21.58
C ASN A 326 -18.00 0.67 -22.17
N VAL A 327 -18.69 -0.11 -21.34
CA VAL A 327 -19.73 -1.05 -21.77
C VAL A 327 -20.88 -1.05 -20.77
N THR A 328 -22.11 -1.23 -21.26
CA THR A 328 -23.29 -1.38 -20.39
C THR A 328 -23.74 -2.83 -20.34
N HIS A 329 -24.13 -3.31 -19.17
CA HIS A 329 -24.70 -4.65 -18.98
C HIS A 329 -25.83 -4.64 -17.96
N ALA A 330 -26.77 -5.58 -18.11
CA ALA A 330 -27.92 -5.74 -17.20
C ALA A 330 -28.07 -7.21 -16.80
N TYR A 331 -28.23 -7.46 -15.50
CA TYR A 331 -28.36 -8.80 -14.94
C TYR A 331 -29.82 -9.24 -14.86
N SER A 332 -30.06 -10.53 -15.10
CA SER A 332 -31.41 -11.12 -15.09
C SER A 332 -31.86 -11.68 -13.74
N HIS A 333 -30.95 -11.78 -12.77
CA HIS A 333 -31.19 -12.35 -11.45
C HIS A 333 -30.44 -11.54 -10.38
N GLU A 334 -30.96 -11.53 -9.16
CA GLU A 334 -30.28 -10.96 -7.99
C GLU A 334 -29.05 -11.79 -7.61
N GLY A 335 -28.09 -11.14 -6.96
CA GLY A 335 -26.90 -11.76 -6.40
C GLY A 335 -25.63 -10.93 -6.57
N SER A 336 -24.52 -11.50 -6.12
CA SER A 336 -23.18 -10.94 -6.29
C SER A 336 -22.48 -11.62 -7.47
N PHE A 337 -22.02 -10.84 -8.44
CA PHE A 337 -21.33 -11.32 -9.63
C PHE A 337 -19.88 -10.84 -9.65
N THR A 338 -18.93 -11.76 -9.87
CA THR A 338 -17.52 -11.40 -10.07
C THR A 338 -17.29 -11.06 -11.55
N VAL A 339 -17.08 -9.78 -11.81
CA VAL A 339 -16.76 -9.25 -13.14
C VAL A 339 -15.25 -9.28 -13.35
N ARG A 340 -14.82 -9.62 -14.57
CA ARG A 340 -13.42 -9.60 -14.99
C ARG A 340 -13.27 -8.71 -16.21
N LEU A 341 -12.33 -7.78 -16.16
CA LEU A 341 -11.85 -7.02 -17.31
C LEU A 341 -10.48 -7.57 -17.70
N MET A 342 -10.34 -8.05 -18.92
CA MET A 342 -9.06 -8.32 -19.55
C MET A 342 -8.73 -7.18 -20.51
N VAL A 343 -7.55 -6.59 -20.37
CA VAL A 343 -7.02 -5.61 -21.32
C VAL A 343 -5.78 -6.18 -22.00
N THR A 344 -5.63 -5.94 -23.30
CA THR A 344 -4.50 -6.43 -24.10
C THR A 344 -3.85 -5.27 -24.84
N ASP A 345 -2.52 -5.26 -24.85
CA ASP A 345 -1.70 -4.25 -25.53
C ASP A 345 -1.43 -4.56 -27.00
N SER A 346 -0.69 -3.67 -27.67
CA SER A 346 -0.30 -3.78 -29.08
C SER A 346 0.61 -4.96 -29.41
N GLU A 347 1.31 -5.54 -28.44
CA GLU A 347 2.19 -6.69 -28.63
C GLU A 347 1.58 -8.01 -28.12
N GLY A 348 0.34 -7.98 -27.66
CA GLY A 348 -0.43 -9.13 -27.25
C GLY A 348 -0.26 -9.54 -25.80
N ARG A 349 0.44 -8.76 -24.95
CA ARG A 349 0.40 -9.00 -23.50
C ARG A 349 -0.91 -8.49 -22.95
N PHE A 350 -1.33 -9.11 -21.85
CA PHE A 350 -2.61 -8.80 -21.25
C PHE A 350 -2.56 -8.93 -19.74
N ASN A 351 -3.49 -8.26 -19.09
CA ASN A 351 -3.72 -8.39 -17.66
C ASN A 351 -5.22 -8.40 -17.36
N VAL A 352 -5.60 -8.94 -16.20
CA VAL A 352 -6.98 -9.10 -15.78
C VAL A 352 -7.23 -8.44 -14.43
N SER A 353 -8.13 -7.46 -14.41
CA SER A 353 -8.70 -6.91 -13.18
C SER A 353 -10.04 -7.55 -12.85
N LYS A 354 -10.35 -7.66 -11.56
CA LYS A 354 -11.63 -8.19 -11.06
C LYS A 354 -12.34 -7.14 -10.24
N THR A 355 -13.66 -7.13 -10.32
CA THR A 355 -14.53 -6.33 -9.45
C THR A 355 -15.82 -7.09 -9.17
N VAL A 356 -16.68 -6.53 -8.33
CA VAL A 356 -17.94 -7.15 -7.93
C VAL A 356 -19.11 -6.25 -8.31
N VAL A 357 -20.21 -6.86 -8.74
CA VAL A 357 -21.49 -6.20 -8.93
C VAL A 357 -22.50 -6.81 -7.97
N TYR A 358 -23.21 -5.96 -7.24
CA TYR A 358 -24.33 -6.35 -6.37
C TYR A 358 -25.65 -6.02 -7.05
N VAL A 359 -26.39 -7.06 -7.46
CA VAL A 359 -27.70 -6.92 -8.09
C VAL A 359 -28.78 -7.27 -7.09
N ASP A 360 -29.63 -6.31 -6.76
CA ASP A 360 -30.52 -6.43 -5.61
C ASP A 360 -31.82 -5.64 -5.80
N ASN A 361 -32.97 -6.30 -5.71
CA ASN A 361 -34.29 -5.67 -5.64
C ASN A 361 -34.91 -5.80 -4.25
N THR A 362 -34.24 -6.48 -3.31
CA THR A 362 -34.75 -6.71 -1.97
C THR A 362 -34.49 -5.46 -1.14
N PRO A 363 -35.53 -4.81 -0.59
CA PRO A 363 -35.31 -3.66 0.29
C PRO A 363 -34.52 -4.05 1.55
N PRO A 364 -33.70 -3.13 2.08
CA PRO A 364 -32.99 -3.36 3.34
C PRO A 364 -33.97 -3.55 4.49
N SER A 365 -33.51 -4.16 5.58
CA SER A 365 -34.19 -4.14 6.87
C SER A 365 -33.79 -2.89 7.67
N VAL A 366 -34.75 -2.29 8.39
CA VAL A 366 -34.50 -1.13 9.24
C VAL A 366 -35.41 -1.17 10.47
N GLU A 367 -34.85 -0.86 11.64
CA GLU A 367 -35.54 -0.81 12.91
C GLU A 367 -34.98 0.32 13.78
N ILE A 368 -35.86 1.16 14.33
CA ILE A 368 -35.48 2.10 15.38
C ILE A 368 -35.28 1.33 16.68
N VAL A 369 -34.01 1.13 17.06
CA VAL A 369 -33.64 0.44 18.32
C VAL A 369 -33.60 1.39 19.52
N LYS A 370 -33.47 2.70 19.27
CA LYS A 370 -33.56 3.75 20.29
C LYS A 370 -34.24 4.99 19.70
N PRO A 371 -35.26 5.58 20.35
CA PRO A 371 -35.90 5.10 21.59
C PRO A 371 -36.71 3.82 21.39
N ARG A 372 -36.86 3.03 22.45
CA ARG A 372 -37.76 1.87 22.46
C ARG A 372 -39.21 2.30 22.66
N ASP A 373 -40.16 1.55 22.09
CA ASP A 373 -41.59 1.81 22.27
C ASP A 373 -41.99 1.67 23.75
N ARG A 374 -42.80 2.63 24.23
CA ARG A 374 -43.30 2.74 25.61
C ARG A 374 -42.20 2.84 26.65
N TYR A 375 -41.18 3.65 26.41
CA TYR A 375 -40.17 3.98 27.42
C TYR A 375 -40.12 5.48 27.73
N LEU A 376 -39.75 5.80 28.96
CA LEU A 376 -39.38 7.15 29.37
C LEU A 376 -37.88 7.33 29.21
N TYR A 377 -37.48 8.37 28.49
CA TYR A 377 -36.10 8.83 28.39
C TYR A 377 -35.94 10.19 29.05
N PHE A 378 -34.88 10.37 29.84
CA PHE A 378 -34.48 11.64 30.43
C PHE A 378 -33.03 11.93 30.06
N MET A 379 -32.78 13.03 29.33
CA MET A 379 -31.44 13.42 28.85
C MET A 379 -30.71 12.23 28.22
N ASP A 380 -31.33 11.61 27.21
CA ASP A 380 -30.86 10.43 26.48
C ASP A 380 -30.75 9.10 27.27
N THR A 381 -31.11 9.10 28.56
CA THR A 381 -31.04 7.92 29.44
C THR A 381 -32.39 7.22 29.52
N GLU A 382 -32.43 5.91 29.26
CA GLU A 382 -33.62 5.07 29.49
C GLU A 382 -33.92 4.97 31.00
N VAL A 383 -35.11 5.38 31.44
CA VAL A 383 -35.49 5.43 32.86
C VAL A 383 -36.37 4.25 33.26
N MET A 384 -37.47 4.04 32.53
CA MET A 384 -38.46 3.01 32.82
C MET A 384 -39.40 2.74 31.65
N SER A 385 -40.02 1.57 31.64
CA SER A 385 -41.14 1.26 30.74
C SER A 385 -42.43 1.97 31.18
N LEU A 386 -43.27 2.29 30.22
CA LEU A 386 -44.55 2.97 30.36
C LEU A 386 -45.69 2.06 29.86
N LEU A 387 -46.93 2.36 30.27
CA LEU A 387 -48.13 1.72 29.72
C LEU A 387 -48.71 2.48 28.52
N PHE A 388 -48.07 3.59 28.13
CA PHE A 388 -48.46 4.50 27.07
C PHE A 388 -47.25 4.82 26.18
N LYS A 389 -47.45 5.60 25.12
CA LYS A 389 -46.40 5.97 24.14
C LYS A 389 -45.13 6.51 24.79
N THR A 390 -44.00 6.30 24.10
CA THR A 390 -42.68 6.77 24.49
C THR A 390 -42.68 8.26 24.82
N ARG A 391 -42.00 8.61 25.91
CA ARG A 391 -41.84 10.00 26.37
C ARG A 391 -40.36 10.36 26.45
N ILE A 392 -40.02 11.54 25.97
CA ILE A 392 -38.66 12.05 25.98
C ILE A 392 -38.65 13.38 26.74
N ILE A 393 -37.76 13.50 27.72
CA ILE A 393 -37.48 14.73 28.47
C ILE A 393 -36.05 15.16 28.13
N GLY A 394 -35.90 16.31 27.48
CA GLY A 394 -34.61 16.78 26.94
C GLY A 394 -34.26 16.15 25.58
N GLY A 395 -32.96 16.07 25.27
CA GLY A 395 -32.47 15.46 24.04
C GLY A 395 -32.43 13.93 24.07
N ILE A 396 -32.37 13.30 22.89
CA ILE A 396 -32.21 11.86 22.73
C ILE A 396 -31.36 11.52 21.50
N THR A 397 -30.59 10.45 21.60
CA THR A 397 -29.93 9.79 20.48
C THR A 397 -30.90 8.78 19.87
N VAL A 398 -31.25 8.99 18.60
CA VAL A 398 -31.99 8.01 17.80
C VAL A 398 -30.98 7.01 17.26
N GLY A 399 -31.11 5.74 17.66
CA GLY A 399 -30.26 4.65 17.22
C GLY A 399 -31.04 3.73 16.30
N VAL A 400 -30.41 3.31 15.20
CA VAL A 400 -31.03 2.48 14.15
C VAL A 400 -30.20 1.23 13.94
N TYR A 401 -30.89 0.10 13.86
CA TYR A 401 -30.33 -1.11 13.26
C TYR A 401 -30.83 -1.19 11.82
N ALA A 402 -29.89 -1.26 10.87
CA ALA A 402 -30.20 -1.45 9.46
C ALA A 402 -29.25 -2.50 8.87
N ASN A 403 -29.80 -3.40 8.07
CA ASN A 403 -29.05 -4.50 7.46
C ASN A 403 -29.58 -4.81 6.06
N ASP A 404 -28.65 -5.12 5.16
CA ASP A 404 -28.91 -5.63 3.83
C ASP A 404 -27.89 -6.71 3.49
N ASP A 405 -28.35 -7.84 2.94
CA ASP A 405 -27.53 -9.04 2.80
C ASP A 405 -26.76 -9.11 1.46
N ILE A 406 -27.11 -8.28 0.46
CA ILE A 406 -26.54 -8.35 -0.89
C ILE A 406 -25.75 -7.10 -1.21
N SER A 407 -26.40 -5.94 -1.19
CA SER A 407 -25.82 -4.67 -1.62
C SER A 407 -25.35 -3.79 -0.47
N GLY A 408 -25.69 -4.16 0.77
CA GLY A 408 -25.26 -3.46 1.98
C GLY A 408 -25.91 -2.09 2.14
N ILE A 409 -25.86 -1.53 3.34
CA ILE A 409 -26.45 -0.22 3.62
C ILE A 409 -25.54 0.89 3.09
N ASN A 410 -26.09 1.73 2.21
CA ASN A 410 -25.42 2.92 1.68
C ASN A 410 -25.54 4.13 2.63
N ARG A 411 -26.74 4.35 3.18
CA ARG A 411 -27.00 5.43 4.15
C ARG A 411 -28.31 5.23 4.90
N VAL A 412 -28.45 5.93 6.03
CA VAL A 412 -29.69 6.06 6.79
C VAL A 412 -30.02 7.54 6.95
N GLU A 413 -31.24 7.92 6.58
CA GLU A 413 -31.77 9.27 6.73
C GLU A 413 -32.73 9.33 7.93
N PHE A 414 -32.62 10.39 8.73
CA PHE A 414 -33.41 10.61 9.94
C PHE A 414 -34.35 11.79 9.74
N TYR A 415 -35.62 11.60 10.04
CA TYR A 415 -36.68 12.59 9.86
C TYR A 415 -37.44 12.83 11.17
N VAL A 416 -37.84 14.08 11.38
CA VAL A 416 -38.81 14.47 12.40
C VAL A 416 -39.94 15.25 11.72
N ASP A 417 -41.17 14.74 11.82
CA ASP A 417 -42.36 15.33 11.17
C ASP A 417 -42.12 15.67 9.69
N ASP A 418 -41.65 14.68 8.93
CA ASP A 418 -41.30 14.77 7.50
C ASP A 418 -40.15 15.74 7.15
N THR A 419 -39.51 16.35 8.15
CA THR A 419 -38.32 17.18 7.96
C THR A 419 -37.06 16.34 8.09
N LEU A 420 -36.21 16.32 7.05
CA LEU A 420 -34.90 15.66 7.12
C LEU A 420 -34.01 16.37 8.15
N MET A 421 -33.53 15.61 9.11
CA MET A 421 -32.71 16.09 10.21
C MET A 421 -31.23 15.76 10.00
N ASP A 422 -30.94 14.54 9.55
CA ASP A 422 -29.57 14.06 9.34
C ASP A 422 -29.51 12.89 8.35
N THR A 423 -28.32 12.67 7.79
CA THR A 423 -27.99 11.55 6.91
C THR A 423 -26.67 10.93 7.36
N VAL A 424 -26.71 9.65 7.73
CA VAL A 424 -25.54 8.91 8.23
C VAL A 424 -25.12 7.84 7.22
N TYR A 425 -23.84 7.82 6.88
CA TYR A 425 -23.27 6.93 5.85
C TYR A 425 -22.48 5.73 6.42
N GLU A 426 -22.15 5.77 7.71
CA GLU A 426 -21.32 4.74 8.34
C GLU A 426 -21.93 4.26 9.66
N MET A 427 -21.66 3.00 10.01
CA MET A 427 -22.09 2.43 11.28
C MET A 427 -21.24 2.98 12.45
N PRO A 428 -21.83 3.18 13.64
CA PRO A 428 -23.23 2.94 13.99
C PRO A 428 -24.19 4.02 13.47
N PHE A 429 -25.32 3.62 12.88
CA PHE A 429 -26.34 4.55 12.41
C PHE A 429 -27.08 5.17 13.59
N SER A 430 -26.68 6.39 13.94
CA SER A 430 -27.31 7.12 15.03
C SER A 430 -27.23 8.62 14.83
N TRP A 431 -28.23 9.32 15.32
CA TRP A 431 -28.33 10.76 15.25
C TRP A 431 -28.75 11.33 16.60
N LYS A 432 -28.11 12.42 17.04
CA LYS A 432 -28.46 13.10 18.30
C LYS A 432 -29.48 14.21 18.04
N TRP A 433 -30.68 14.00 18.57
CA TRP A 433 -31.76 14.98 18.60
C TRP A 433 -31.71 15.79 19.90
N GLU A 434 -31.22 17.03 19.85
CA GLU A 434 -31.02 17.90 21.03
C GLU A 434 -32.33 18.48 21.64
N GLY A 435 -33.48 17.93 21.27
CA GLY A 435 -34.81 18.32 21.77
C GLY A 435 -35.62 19.10 20.74
N ALA A 436 -36.91 18.79 20.65
CA ALA A 436 -37.88 19.49 19.81
C ALA A 436 -38.83 20.36 20.63
N SER A 437 -39.73 21.03 19.92
CA SER A 437 -40.95 21.59 20.50
C SER A 437 -41.63 20.57 21.42
N PRO A 438 -42.30 21.01 22.49
CA PRO A 438 -43.16 20.10 23.26
C PRO A 438 -44.22 19.48 22.33
N PHE A 439 -44.85 18.39 22.80
CA PHE A 439 -45.95 17.65 22.14
C PHE A 439 -45.50 16.44 21.30
N ASP A 440 -46.38 16.01 20.39
CA ASP A 440 -46.26 14.79 19.61
C ASP A 440 -45.40 15.01 18.37
N HIS A 441 -44.46 14.10 18.16
CA HIS A 441 -43.58 14.05 17.01
C HIS A 441 -43.57 12.63 16.40
N ILE A 442 -43.31 12.56 15.11
CA ILE A 442 -43.02 11.31 14.40
C ILE A 442 -41.53 11.30 14.07
N ILE A 443 -40.81 10.35 14.65
CA ILE A 443 -39.46 10.01 14.21
C ILE A 443 -39.60 8.98 13.10
N LYS A 444 -39.07 9.27 11.93
CA LYS A 444 -39.02 8.32 10.81
C LYS A 444 -37.57 8.14 10.38
N VAL A 445 -37.19 6.91 10.10
CA VAL A 445 -35.86 6.59 9.57
C VAL A 445 -36.04 5.89 8.24
N VAL A 446 -35.18 6.19 7.28
CA VAL A 446 -35.18 5.55 5.95
C VAL A 446 -33.78 5.03 5.66
N ALA A 447 -33.64 3.71 5.55
CA ALA A 447 -32.40 3.09 5.13
C ALA A 447 -32.42 2.91 3.61
N TYR A 448 -31.28 3.20 2.97
CA TYR A 448 -31.03 3.00 1.55
C TYR A 448 -29.87 2.03 1.39
N ASP A 449 -30.01 1.06 0.51
CA ASP A 449 -28.93 0.16 0.13
C ASP A 449 -28.12 0.71 -1.05
N SER A 450 -27.07 -0.01 -1.47
CA SER A 450 -26.24 0.41 -2.61
C SER A 450 -26.91 0.19 -3.96
N ALA A 451 -27.90 -0.70 -4.07
CA ALA A 451 -28.67 -0.95 -5.29
C ALA A 451 -29.84 0.05 -5.50
N GLY A 452 -30.05 0.96 -4.55
CA GLY A 452 -31.11 1.96 -4.60
C GLY A 452 -32.48 1.45 -4.15
N ASN A 453 -32.56 0.36 -3.38
CA ASN A 453 -33.76 0.05 -2.60
C ASN A 453 -33.75 0.82 -1.28
N SER A 454 -34.93 0.90 -0.68
CA SER A 454 -35.09 1.57 0.60
C SER A 454 -36.21 0.95 1.42
N ALA A 455 -36.06 1.03 2.74
CA ALA A 455 -37.08 0.69 3.70
C ALA A 455 -37.14 1.77 4.78
N SER A 456 -38.27 1.86 5.47
CA SER A 456 -38.45 2.85 6.54
C SER A 456 -39.11 2.25 7.75
N ASP A 457 -38.72 2.77 8.92
CA ASP A 457 -39.40 2.54 10.18
C ASP A 457 -39.81 3.89 10.79
N GLU A 458 -40.89 3.91 11.56
CA GLU A 458 -41.41 5.12 12.17
C GLU A 458 -41.95 4.88 13.57
N MET A 459 -41.77 5.85 14.46
CA MET A 459 -42.29 5.81 15.80
C MET A 459 -42.85 7.15 16.26
N ARG A 460 -43.91 7.09 17.06
CA ARG A 460 -44.53 8.27 17.68
C ARG A 460 -43.95 8.48 19.07
N VAL A 461 -43.51 9.70 19.34
CA VAL A 461 -42.96 10.10 20.65
C VAL A 461 -43.66 11.35 21.16
N TRP A 462 -43.74 11.49 22.47
CA TRP A 462 -44.17 12.73 23.12
C TRP A 462 -42.96 13.39 23.78
N VAL A 463 -42.64 14.61 23.37
CA VAL A 463 -41.54 15.41 23.92
C VAL A 463 -42.05 16.34 25.02
N ILE A 464 -41.34 16.39 26.14
CA ILE A 464 -41.60 17.24 27.31
C ILE A 464 -40.35 18.09 27.55
N MET A 465 -40.54 19.40 27.74
CA MET A 465 -39.46 20.32 28.10
C MET A 465 -38.91 20.07 29.51
#